data_AF-A0A2J6Q3M3-F1
#
_entry.id   AF-A0A2J6Q3M3-F1
#
_cell.length_a   1.000
_cell.length_b   1.000
_cell.length_c   1.000
_cell.angle_alpha   90.00
_cell.angle_beta   90.00
_cell.angle_gamma   90.00
#
_symmetry.space_group_name_H-M   'P 1'
#
loop_
_entity.id
_entity.type
_entity.pdbx_description
1 polymer ?
#
loop_
_entity_poly.entity_id
_entity_poly.type
_entity_poly.pdbx_seq_one_letter_code
_entity_poly.pdbx_strand_id
1 'polypeptide(L)'
;MASTEKSNDELPTSPIIFKVRGLVPDVHLDVFGTIIHVHSTILKIYSHFFFSYLDAPGSAIAISGTAFKYDWTTKVVDEGQDWQLVSNNDKAGDLDIHNFKGDSTTQALAFYKLLCAIYSMPFILENPNELFSLTALARFYAALPVLSRNLSNVLPQSPKFLLGMQDKALELLVTAKELRYPLLFKDTRYYSKTALSCVSALGEDAKSSKITDPQLKRAATNALNEISSEIPYGQPPWGGELEAARAHRSTHLNMRVICLPCYYRTLANTNTAPYQDKLRKLIEPLWESNLSLIRAKNLKKRECYFLGVNIRDEELPWDQTQTDW
;
A
#
# COMPACT_ATOMS: atom_id res chain seq x y z
N MET A 1 2.74 30.39 -19.39
CA MET A 1 3.86 30.28 -18.43
C MET A 1 3.93 28.82 -18.02
N ALA A 2 4.91 28.10 -18.54
CA ALA A 2 5.10 26.68 -18.25
C ALA A 2 5.80 26.57 -16.89
N SER A 3 5.05 26.18 -15.86
CA SER A 3 5.62 25.77 -14.59
C SER A 3 6.29 24.42 -14.80
N THR A 4 7.62 24.41 -14.81
CA THR A 4 8.44 23.21 -14.75
C THR A 4 8.09 22.44 -13.48
N GLU A 5 7.30 21.37 -13.61
CA GLU A 5 7.15 20.33 -12.60
C GLU A 5 8.53 19.69 -12.38
N LYS A 6 9.22 20.11 -11.31
CA LYS A 6 10.32 19.32 -10.74
C LYS A 6 9.73 17.95 -10.36
N SER A 7 10.41 16.86 -10.69
CA SER A 7 9.97 15.54 -10.22
C SER A 7 9.92 15.55 -8.69
N ASN A 8 8.81 15.12 -8.11
CA ASN A 8 8.61 15.00 -6.66
C ASN A 8 9.38 13.79 -6.05
N ASP A 9 10.45 13.35 -6.72
CA ASP A 9 11.26 12.17 -6.36
C ASP A 9 12.44 12.52 -5.45
N GLU A 10 12.74 13.80 -5.30
CA GLU A 10 13.88 14.26 -4.52
C GLU A 10 13.40 15.03 -3.30
N LEU A 11 14.11 14.84 -2.19
CA LEU A 11 13.95 15.67 -1.00
C LEU A 11 14.14 17.14 -1.39
N PRO A 12 13.23 18.03 -0.97
CA PRO A 12 13.44 19.47 -1.16
C PRO A 12 14.75 19.92 -0.52
N THR A 13 15.32 21.00 -1.05
CA THR A 13 16.57 21.55 -0.53
C THR A 13 16.40 21.97 0.93
N SER A 14 17.27 21.43 1.79
CA SER A 14 17.36 21.77 3.21
C SER A 14 17.79 23.24 3.40
N PRO A 15 17.20 24.01 4.35
CA PRO A 15 16.15 23.60 5.28
C PRO A 15 14.75 23.63 4.65
N ILE A 16 13.95 22.61 4.97
CA ILE A 16 12.56 22.48 4.52
C ILE A 16 11.65 23.12 5.56
N ILE A 17 10.93 24.19 5.18
CA ILE A 17 10.08 24.95 6.11
C ILE A 17 8.61 24.75 5.78
N PHE A 18 7.87 24.09 6.68
CA PHE A 18 6.43 23.99 6.58
C PHE A 18 5.80 25.31 7.05
N LYS A 19 4.93 25.91 6.24
CA LYS A 19 4.29 27.20 6.55
C LYS A 19 2.83 27.00 6.89
N VAL A 20 2.39 27.55 8.02
CA VAL A 20 0.98 27.60 8.42
C VAL A 20 0.62 29.04 8.78
N ARG A 21 -0.53 29.52 8.31
CA ARG A 21 -0.94 30.91 8.52
C ARG A 21 -1.10 31.19 10.02
N GLY A 22 -0.39 32.20 10.50
CA GLY A 22 -0.47 32.65 11.89
C GLY A 22 0.34 31.82 12.89
N LEU A 23 1.09 30.82 12.43
CA LEU A 23 2.00 30.04 13.26
C LEU A 23 3.45 30.23 12.80
N VAL A 24 4.37 30.19 13.75
CA VAL A 24 5.82 30.19 13.52
C VAL A 24 6.33 28.79 13.87
N PRO A 25 7.15 28.16 13.01
CA PRO A 25 7.75 26.87 13.34
C PRO A 25 8.56 26.95 14.63
N ASP A 26 8.25 26.05 15.57
CA ASP A 26 8.86 25.97 16.91
C ASP A 26 9.56 24.62 17.14
N VAL A 27 9.57 23.73 16.14
CA VAL A 27 10.27 22.45 16.14
C VAL A 27 11.30 22.42 15.01
N HIS A 28 12.54 22.11 15.39
CA HIS A 28 13.64 21.79 14.50
C HIS A 28 13.82 20.26 14.48
N LEU A 29 13.76 19.67 13.28
CA LEU A 29 14.02 18.25 13.06
C LEU A 29 15.24 18.08 12.16
N ASP A 30 16.20 17.26 12.57
CA ASP A 30 17.30 16.77 11.73
C ASP A 30 17.08 15.29 11.40
N VAL A 31 16.68 15.04 10.15
CA VAL A 31 16.38 13.70 9.64
C VAL A 31 17.48 13.27 8.68
N PHE A 32 18.45 12.49 9.16
CA PHE A 32 19.63 12.07 8.41
C PHE A 32 20.36 13.24 7.71
N GLY A 33 20.53 14.39 8.39
CA GLY A 33 21.14 15.60 7.84
C GLY A 33 20.18 16.51 7.07
N THR A 34 18.92 16.10 6.88
CA THR A 34 17.88 16.95 6.30
C THR A 34 17.22 17.77 7.41
N ILE A 35 17.39 19.09 7.36
CA ILE A 35 16.80 20.01 8.32
C ILE A 35 15.35 20.32 7.91
N ILE A 36 14.42 20.13 8.83
CA ILE A 36 12.99 20.37 8.62
C ILE A 36 12.43 21.20 9.79
N HIS A 37 11.80 22.33 9.47
CA HIS A 37 11.15 23.19 10.44
C HIS A 37 9.63 23.02 10.39
N VAL A 38 9.05 22.68 11.54
CA VAL A 38 7.62 22.36 11.70
C VAL A 38 7.05 22.96 12.98
N HIS A 39 5.74 22.82 13.16
CA HIS A 39 4.98 23.32 14.30
C HIS A 39 4.59 22.17 15.23
N SER A 40 4.94 22.29 16.51
CA SER A 40 4.60 21.33 17.55
C SER A 40 3.09 21.14 17.66
N THR A 41 2.31 22.23 17.57
CA THR A 41 0.84 22.18 17.64
C THR A 41 0.25 21.26 16.59
N ILE A 42 0.74 21.30 15.35
CA ILE A 42 0.23 20.47 14.25
C ILE A 42 0.66 19.01 14.43
N LEU A 43 1.92 18.77 14.80
CA LEU A 43 2.41 17.42 15.07
C LEU A 43 1.58 16.74 16.17
N LYS A 44 1.32 17.43 17.28
CA LYS A 44 0.55 16.92 18.42
C LYS A 44 -0.91 16.61 18.11
N ILE A 45 -1.52 17.33 17.16
CA ILE A 45 -2.91 17.08 16.72
C ILE A 45 -3.02 15.75 15.96
N TYR A 46 -2.01 15.41 15.15
CA TYR A 46 -2.09 14.30 14.20
C TYR A 46 -1.20 13.09 14.52
N SER A 47 -0.44 13.16 15.61
CA SER A 47 0.45 12.10 16.07
C SER A 47 0.42 12.01 17.58
N HIS A 48 -0.08 10.88 18.09
CA HIS A 48 -0.07 10.61 19.53
C HIS A 48 1.36 10.51 20.09
N PHE A 49 2.32 10.07 19.26
CA PHE A 49 3.73 10.07 19.61
C PHE A 49 4.22 11.50 19.94
N PHE A 50 4.04 12.44 19.02
CA PHE A 50 4.52 13.81 19.24
C PHE A 50 3.74 14.50 20.36
N PHE A 51 2.45 14.19 20.54
CA PHE A 51 1.67 14.62 21.71
C PHE A 51 2.33 14.20 23.03
N SER A 52 2.69 12.93 23.14
CA SER A 52 3.22 12.35 24.38
C SER A 52 4.68 12.74 24.65
N TYR A 53 5.53 12.83 23.62
CA TYR A 53 6.97 12.93 23.82
C TYR A 53 7.55 14.32 23.62
N LEU A 54 6.92 15.24 22.86
CA LEU A 54 7.48 16.59 22.67
C LEU A 54 7.58 17.36 23.99
N ASP A 55 6.58 17.27 24.87
CA ASP A 55 6.56 17.98 26.17
C ASP A 55 7.01 17.10 27.34
N ALA A 56 7.52 15.90 27.08
CA ALA A 56 8.03 15.03 28.15
C ALA A 56 9.18 15.72 28.91
N PRO A 57 9.35 15.44 30.22
CA PRO A 57 10.43 16.04 31.00
C PRO A 57 11.81 15.80 30.37
N GLY A 58 12.47 16.88 29.94
CA GLY A 58 13.79 16.85 29.32
C GLY A 58 13.82 16.71 27.78
N SER A 59 12.68 16.68 27.09
CA SER A 59 12.63 16.66 25.61
C SER A 59 12.44 18.04 24.96
N ALA A 60 11.95 19.02 25.71
CA ALA A 60 11.93 20.41 25.28
C ALA A 60 13.32 21.04 25.47
N ILE A 61 14.08 21.08 24.37
CA ILE A 61 15.40 21.71 24.32
C ILE A 61 15.33 22.83 23.31
N ALA A 62 15.52 24.06 23.80
CA ALA A 62 15.64 25.20 22.93
C ALA A 62 17.02 25.24 22.28
N ILE A 63 17.07 25.50 20.98
CA ILE A 63 18.34 25.77 20.28
C ILE A 63 18.76 27.19 20.65
N SER A 64 19.95 27.32 21.26
CA SER A 64 20.48 28.60 21.72
C SER A 64 20.50 29.64 20.59
N GLY A 65 19.98 30.84 20.86
CA GLY A 65 19.91 31.92 19.89
C GLY A 65 18.80 31.81 18.84
N THR A 66 17.89 30.83 18.96
CA THR A 66 16.74 30.66 18.05
C THR A 66 15.41 30.71 18.78
N ALA A 67 14.32 30.75 18.02
CA ALA A 67 12.95 30.64 18.55
C ALA A 67 12.46 29.19 18.66
N PHE A 68 13.28 28.19 18.31
CA PHE A 68 12.88 26.79 18.38
C PHE A 68 12.80 26.33 19.83
N LYS A 69 11.65 25.76 20.19
CA LYS A 69 11.38 25.17 21.51
C LYS A 69 11.85 23.72 21.59
N TYR A 70 11.85 23.02 20.47
CA TYR A 70 12.21 21.61 20.38
C TYR A 70 13.28 21.41 19.31
N ASP A 71 14.35 20.71 19.69
CA ASP A 71 15.38 20.23 18.78
C ASP A 71 15.44 18.70 18.84
N TRP A 72 15.17 18.06 17.71
CA TRP A 72 15.12 16.61 17.59
C TRP A 72 15.95 16.15 16.42
N THR A 73 16.70 15.07 16.60
CA THR A 73 17.62 14.54 15.60
C THR A 73 17.48 13.03 15.47
N THR A 74 18.03 12.49 14.38
CA THR A 74 18.02 11.07 14.07
C THR A 74 18.94 10.32 15.00
N LYS A 75 18.42 9.29 15.64
CA LYS A 75 19.20 8.28 16.35
C LYS A 75 19.02 6.93 15.69
N VAL A 76 20.14 6.33 15.31
CA VAL A 76 20.19 4.96 14.81
C VAL A 76 20.04 4.00 15.99
N VAL A 77 19.16 3.01 15.84
CA VAL A 77 18.84 2.00 16.87
C VAL A 77 18.97 0.60 16.30
N ASP A 78 18.81 -0.41 17.16
CA ASP A 78 18.82 -1.84 16.79
C ASP A 78 20.03 -2.24 15.94
N GLU A 79 21.23 -1.84 16.39
CA GLU A 79 22.50 -2.14 15.71
C GLU A 79 22.53 -1.69 14.24
N GLY A 80 21.91 -0.55 13.92
CA GLY A 80 21.91 0.00 12.57
C GLY A 80 20.72 -0.41 11.71
N GLN A 81 19.80 -1.23 12.23
CA GLN A 81 18.67 -1.74 11.44
C GLN A 81 17.48 -0.77 11.39
N ASP A 82 17.33 0.09 12.39
CA ASP A 82 16.23 1.04 12.45
C ASP A 82 16.69 2.40 12.96
N TRP A 83 15.79 3.38 12.96
CA TRP A 83 16.05 4.73 13.41
C TRP A 83 14.81 5.36 14.06
N GLN A 84 15.04 6.33 14.93
CA GLN A 84 13.97 7.12 15.53
C GLN A 84 14.42 8.55 15.77
N LEU A 85 13.47 9.46 15.92
CA LEU A 85 13.76 10.82 16.38
C LEU A 85 13.91 10.83 17.90
N VAL A 86 14.95 11.51 18.37
CA VAL A 86 15.19 11.78 19.79
C VAL A 86 15.48 13.26 20.00
N SER A 87 15.20 13.75 21.20
CA SER A 87 15.55 15.10 21.59
C SER A 87 17.08 15.26 21.61
N ASN A 88 17.59 16.33 21.00
CA ASN A 88 19.02 16.60 20.85
C ASN A 88 19.65 17.18 22.14
N ASN A 89 19.74 16.35 23.19
CA ASN A 89 20.44 16.66 24.46
C ASN A 89 21.61 15.70 24.70
N ASP A 90 22.38 16.00 25.74
CA ASP A 90 23.42 15.13 26.29
C ASP A 90 22.95 13.71 26.66
N LYS A 91 21.64 13.48 26.82
CA LYS A 91 21.06 12.15 27.11
C LYS A 91 20.75 11.35 25.85
N ALA A 92 20.85 11.95 24.67
CA ALA A 92 20.58 11.28 23.40
C ALA A 92 21.58 10.14 23.13
N GLY A 93 22.77 10.23 23.71
CA GLY A 93 23.84 9.24 23.54
C GLY A 93 24.52 9.39 22.19
N ASP A 94 24.93 8.28 21.60
CA ASP A 94 25.53 8.28 20.26
C ASP A 94 24.49 8.62 19.18
N LEU A 95 24.85 9.58 18.33
CA LEU A 95 24.05 10.13 17.24
C LEU A 95 24.74 9.92 15.88
N ASP A 96 25.70 8.99 15.80
CA ASP A 96 26.36 8.65 14.55
C ASP A 96 25.39 7.99 13.55
N ILE A 97 24.91 8.79 12.59
CA ILE A 97 24.02 8.36 11.52
C ILE A 97 24.71 7.43 10.50
N HIS A 98 26.05 7.39 10.46
CA HIS A 98 26.79 6.53 9.52
C HIS A 98 26.66 5.05 9.83
N ASN A 99 26.23 4.70 11.04
CA ASN A 99 25.97 3.32 11.46
C ASN A 99 24.65 2.76 10.92
N PHE A 100 23.82 3.58 10.26
CA PHE A 100 22.59 3.10 9.64
C PHE A 100 22.88 2.22 8.43
N LYS A 101 22.34 1.00 8.44
CA LYS A 101 22.54 0.00 7.36
C LYS A 101 21.57 0.16 6.19
N GLY A 102 20.52 0.96 6.37
CA GLY A 102 19.52 1.25 5.34
C GLY A 102 19.87 2.46 4.47
N ASP A 103 18.97 2.79 3.55
CA ASP A 103 19.07 4.00 2.75
C ASP A 103 18.49 5.20 3.50
N SER A 104 19.39 6.03 4.04
CA SER A 104 19.06 7.25 4.79
C SER A 104 18.25 8.26 3.96
N THR A 105 18.51 8.35 2.65
CA THR A 105 17.81 9.28 1.76
C THR A 105 16.37 8.83 1.55
N THR A 106 16.17 7.53 1.30
CA THR A 106 14.83 6.95 1.19
C THR A 106 14.03 7.11 2.50
N GLN A 107 14.68 6.93 3.67
CA GLN A 107 14.02 7.11 4.97
C GLN A 107 13.66 8.58 5.24
N ALA A 108 14.58 9.51 4.98
CA ALA A 108 14.31 10.94 5.11
C ALA A 108 13.18 11.40 4.17
N LEU A 109 13.15 10.89 2.93
CA LEU A 109 12.08 11.18 1.98
C LEU A 109 10.73 10.62 2.45
N ALA A 110 10.71 9.38 2.96
CA ALA A 110 9.50 8.78 3.51
C ALA A 110 8.98 9.58 4.72
N PHE A 111 9.87 10.03 5.61
CA PHE A 111 9.48 10.87 6.75
C PHE A 111 8.99 12.25 6.30
N TYR A 112 9.62 12.87 5.29
CA TYR A 112 9.12 14.09 4.67
C TYR A 112 7.71 13.90 4.09
N LYS A 113 7.45 12.81 3.37
CA LYS A 113 6.10 12.46 2.85
C LYS A 113 5.09 12.25 3.98
N LEU A 114 5.50 11.72 5.14
CA LEU A 114 4.66 11.63 6.33
C LEU A 114 4.28 13.02 6.87
N LEU A 115 5.24 13.94 6.93
CA LEU A 115 4.96 15.33 7.30
C LEU A 115 4.04 16.00 6.26
N CYS A 116 4.22 15.74 4.96
CA CYS A 116 3.27 16.20 3.96
C CYS A 116 1.85 15.71 4.26
N ALA A 117 1.66 14.44 4.63
CA ALA A 117 0.35 13.94 5.04
C ALA A 117 -0.19 14.66 6.29
N ILE A 118 0.64 14.85 7.33
CA ILE A 118 0.26 15.58 8.55
C ILE A 118 -0.20 17.02 8.25
N TYR A 119 0.46 17.70 7.31
CA TYR A 119 0.15 19.06 6.89
C TYR A 119 -0.86 19.13 5.73
N SER A 120 -1.40 18.00 5.27
CA SER A 120 -2.27 17.91 4.09
C SER A 120 -1.66 18.55 2.83
N MET A 121 -0.34 18.43 2.66
CA MET A 121 0.40 18.86 1.49
C MET A 121 0.50 17.74 0.45
N PRO A 122 0.54 18.07 -0.86
CA PRO A 122 0.65 17.07 -1.91
C PRO A 122 2.01 16.35 -1.88
N PHE A 123 1.97 15.05 -2.18
CA PHE A 123 3.14 14.23 -2.50
C PHE A 123 2.70 13.07 -3.43
N ILE A 124 3.65 12.42 -4.08
CA ILE A 124 3.40 11.27 -4.95
C ILE A 124 4.08 10.01 -4.42
N LEU A 125 3.51 8.87 -4.79
CA LEU A 125 4.10 7.56 -4.58
C LEU A 125 4.63 7.04 -5.92
N GLU A 126 5.89 6.62 -5.92
CA GLU A 126 6.55 6.09 -7.11
C GLU A 126 6.37 4.59 -7.25
N ASN A 127 6.35 3.88 -6.12
CA ASN A 127 6.27 2.43 -6.09
C ASN A 127 5.66 1.95 -4.75
N PRO A 128 5.16 0.70 -4.69
CA PRO A 128 4.57 0.16 -3.47
C PRO A 128 5.48 0.16 -2.23
N ASN A 129 6.80 0.06 -2.39
CA ASN A 129 7.72 0.04 -1.25
C ASN A 129 7.75 1.37 -0.50
N GLU A 130 7.54 2.50 -1.19
CA GLU A 130 7.41 3.80 -0.53
C GLU A 130 6.21 3.83 0.42
N LEU A 131 5.07 3.26 0.01
CA LEU A 131 3.90 3.18 0.88
C LEU A 131 4.16 2.26 2.08
N PHE A 132 4.95 1.20 1.91
CA PHE A 132 5.34 0.32 3.02
C PHE A 132 6.19 1.07 4.06
N SER A 133 7.24 1.77 3.62
CA SER A 133 8.07 2.59 4.51
C SER A 133 7.25 3.69 5.18
N LEU A 134 6.39 4.38 4.43
CA LEU A 134 5.54 5.44 4.93
C LEU A 134 4.53 4.93 5.97
N THR A 135 3.96 3.74 5.74
CA THR A 135 3.05 3.09 6.69
C THR A 135 3.79 2.66 7.96
N ALA A 136 5.01 2.13 7.83
CA ALA A 136 5.84 1.77 8.99
C ALA A 136 6.16 2.99 9.86
N LEU A 137 6.56 4.10 9.25
CA LEU A 137 6.79 5.37 9.96
C LEU A 137 5.50 5.90 10.59
N ALA A 138 4.37 5.87 9.86
CA ALA A 138 3.09 6.29 10.39
C ALA A 138 2.63 5.40 11.57
N ARG A 139 2.92 4.10 11.55
CA ARG A 139 2.67 3.22 12.70
C ARG A 139 3.52 3.64 13.89
N PHE A 140 4.83 3.82 13.70
CA PHE A 140 5.76 4.18 14.77
C PHE A 140 5.42 5.54 15.40
N TYR A 141 5.18 6.56 14.56
CA TYR A 141 4.81 7.90 15.00
C TYR A 141 3.30 8.06 15.27
N ALA A 142 2.53 6.96 15.35
CA ALA A 142 1.10 6.95 15.66
C ALA A 142 0.27 7.97 14.82
N ALA A 143 0.46 7.91 13.50
CA ALA A 143 -0.07 8.81 12.49
C ALA A 143 -0.76 8.06 11.31
N LEU A 144 -1.14 6.79 11.49
CA LEU A 144 -1.83 6.00 10.46
C LEU A 144 -3.14 6.65 9.96
N PRO A 145 -4.03 7.21 10.82
CA PRO A 145 -5.27 7.82 10.36
C PRO A 145 -5.06 9.03 9.45
N VAL A 146 -4.05 9.86 9.74
CA VAL A 146 -3.77 11.05 8.90
C VAL A 146 -3.18 10.65 7.55
N LEU A 147 -2.32 9.62 7.52
CA LEU A 147 -1.82 9.06 6.27
C LEU A 147 -2.96 8.47 5.42
N SER A 148 -3.83 7.67 6.04
CA SER A 148 -4.98 7.04 5.37
C SER A 148 -5.91 8.06 4.69
N ARG A 149 -6.28 9.14 5.41
CA ARG A 149 -7.14 10.20 4.86
C ARG A 149 -6.52 10.88 3.63
N ASN A 150 -5.19 11.06 3.63
CA ASN A 150 -4.48 11.70 2.53
C ASN A 150 -4.36 10.82 1.28
N LEU A 151 -4.49 9.49 1.37
CA LEU A 151 -4.37 8.60 0.22
C LEU A 151 -5.39 8.91 -0.89
N SER A 152 -6.55 9.46 -0.55
CA SER A 152 -7.55 9.93 -1.51
C SER A 152 -7.01 10.98 -2.48
N ASN A 153 -6.09 11.83 -2.01
CA ASN A 153 -5.44 12.88 -2.81
C ASN A 153 -4.14 12.38 -3.47
N VAL A 154 -3.43 11.47 -2.82
CA VAL A 154 -2.10 10.99 -3.26
C VAL A 154 -2.21 9.98 -4.39
N LEU A 155 -3.11 9.00 -4.28
CA LEU A 155 -3.18 7.89 -5.23
C LEU A 155 -3.51 8.33 -6.67
N PRO A 156 -4.44 9.26 -6.93
CA PRO A 156 -4.71 9.76 -8.28
C PRO A 156 -3.49 10.42 -8.95
N GLN A 157 -2.58 10.97 -8.15
CA GLN A 157 -1.36 11.65 -8.61
C GLN A 157 -0.16 10.70 -8.74
N SER A 158 -0.35 9.41 -8.46
CA SER A 158 0.73 8.41 -8.31
C SER A 158 0.64 7.29 -9.37
N PRO A 159 0.73 7.60 -10.68
CA PRO A 159 0.49 6.60 -11.73
C PRO A 159 1.50 5.45 -11.72
N LYS A 160 2.77 5.70 -11.37
CA LYS A 160 3.80 4.66 -11.28
C LYS A 160 3.54 3.71 -10.12
N PHE A 161 3.14 4.22 -8.95
CA PHE A 161 2.67 3.38 -7.84
C PHE A 161 1.52 2.48 -8.28
N LEU A 162 0.50 3.05 -8.94
CA LEU A 162 -0.67 2.30 -9.41
C LEU A 162 -0.27 1.17 -10.37
N LEU A 163 0.67 1.42 -11.29
CA LEU A 163 1.19 0.38 -12.19
C LEU A 163 1.99 -0.70 -11.43
N GLY A 164 2.68 -0.33 -10.36
CA GLY A 164 3.48 -1.25 -9.53
C GLY A 164 2.65 -2.10 -8.56
N MET A 165 1.36 -1.78 -8.32
CA MET A 165 0.54 -2.49 -7.33
C MET A 165 0.44 -3.99 -7.58
N GLN A 166 0.41 -4.43 -8.84
CA GLN A 166 0.30 -5.85 -9.22
C GLN A 166 1.47 -6.68 -8.69
N ASP A 167 2.67 -6.09 -8.63
CA ASP A 167 3.90 -6.81 -8.27
C ASP A 167 4.02 -7.04 -6.75
N LYS A 168 3.25 -6.28 -5.95
CA LYS A 168 3.27 -6.29 -4.48
C LYS A 168 1.88 -6.42 -3.86
N ALA A 169 0.94 -7.03 -4.59
CA ALA A 169 -0.47 -7.06 -4.21
C ALA A 169 -0.75 -7.67 -2.82
N LEU A 170 -0.01 -8.71 -2.42
CA LEU A 170 -0.22 -9.37 -1.13
C LEU A 170 0.24 -8.48 0.03
N GLU A 171 1.43 -7.90 -0.09
CA GLU A 171 1.97 -6.97 0.88
C GLU A 171 1.08 -5.71 0.96
N LEU A 172 0.64 -5.18 -0.18
CA LEU A 172 -0.28 -4.05 -0.24
C LEU A 172 -1.65 -4.35 0.36
N LEU A 173 -2.14 -5.60 0.31
CA LEU A 173 -3.39 -5.98 0.97
C LEU A 173 -3.28 -5.84 2.50
N VAL A 174 -2.14 -6.25 3.07
CA VAL A 174 -1.85 -6.10 4.50
C VAL A 174 -1.72 -4.61 4.85
N THR A 175 -0.96 -3.85 4.07
CA THR A 175 -0.81 -2.40 4.23
C THR A 175 -2.14 -1.66 4.11
N ALA A 176 -3.00 -2.03 3.16
CA ALA A 176 -4.31 -1.43 2.98
C ALA A 176 -5.26 -1.72 4.14
N LYS A 177 -5.17 -2.93 4.71
CA LYS A 177 -5.91 -3.30 5.93
C LYS A 177 -5.48 -2.44 7.10
N GLU A 178 -4.18 -2.30 7.28
CA GLU A 178 -3.62 -1.50 8.35
C GLU A 178 -3.97 -0.02 8.22
N LEU A 179 -3.86 0.54 7.01
CA LEU A 179 -4.28 1.91 6.73
C LEU A 179 -5.80 2.08 6.77
N ARG A 180 -6.56 0.99 6.84
CA ARG A 180 -8.03 0.97 6.73
C ARG A 180 -8.54 1.73 5.51
N TYR A 181 -7.80 1.67 4.40
CA TYR A 181 -8.11 2.45 3.20
C TYR A 181 -8.89 1.58 2.18
N PRO A 182 -10.22 1.81 2.00
CA PRO A 182 -11.09 0.85 1.31
C PRO A 182 -10.72 0.62 -0.15
N LEU A 183 -10.43 1.69 -0.90
CA LEU A 183 -10.17 1.56 -2.34
C LEU A 183 -8.89 0.76 -2.63
N LEU A 184 -7.83 0.98 -1.84
CA LEU A 184 -6.59 0.21 -1.96
C LEU A 184 -6.84 -1.25 -1.58
N PHE A 185 -7.61 -1.51 -0.53
CA PHE A 185 -7.91 -2.86 -0.09
C PHE A 185 -8.73 -3.63 -1.14
N LYS A 186 -9.77 -3.00 -1.70
CA LYS A 186 -10.60 -3.62 -2.73
C LYS A 186 -9.76 -3.94 -3.97
N ASP A 187 -9.04 -2.96 -4.51
CA ASP A 187 -8.22 -3.13 -5.72
C ASP A 187 -7.06 -4.13 -5.53
N THR A 188 -6.39 -4.13 -4.37
CA THR A 188 -5.30 -5.09 -4.08
C THR A 188 -5.80 -6.51 -3.88
N ARG A 189 -7.01 -6.66 -3.32
CA ARG A 189 -7.64 -7.98 -3.13
C ARG A 189 -7.99 -8.65 -4.46
N TYR A 190 -8.35 -7.93 -5.52
CA TYR A 190 -8.53 -8.54 -6.85
C TYR A 190 -7.24 -9.20 -7.35
N TYR A 191 -6.10 -8.53 -7.15
CA TYR A 191 -4.81 -9.08 -7.54
C TYR A 191 -4.42 -10.29 -6.68
N SER A 192 -4.70 -10.26 -5.36
CA SER A 192 -4.41 -11.40 -4.49
C SER A 192 -5.29 -12.61 -4.82
N LYS A 193 -6.61 -12.43 -5.01
CA LYS A 193 -7.55 -13.50 -5.42
C LYS A 193 -7.09 -14.19 -6.70
N THR A 194 -6.71 -13.39 -7.69
CA THR A 194 -6.29 -13.91 -8.98
C THR A 194 -4.94 -14.61 -8.89
N ALA A 195 -3.96 -14.01 -8.21
CA ALA A 195 -2.67 -14.64 -7.99
C ALA A 195 -2.83 -15.98 -7.26
N LEU A 196 -3.74 -16.07 -6.27
CA LEU A 196 -4.08 -17.33 -5.58
C LEU A 196 -4.76 -18.34 -6.51
N SER A 197 -5.69 -17.92 -7.38
CA SER A 197 -6.35 -18.79 -8.37
C SER A 197 -5.38 -19.33 -9.45
N CYS A 198 -4.29 -18.61 -9.71
CA CYS A 198 -3.21 -19.04 -10.59
C CYS A 198 -2.12 -19.83 -9.86
N VAL A 199 -2.11 -19.83 -8.52
CA VAL A 199 -1.10 -20.52 -7.69
C VAL A 199 -1.65 -21.81 -7.10
N SER A 200 -2.97 -22.00 -6.98
CA SER A 200 -3.61 -23.17 -6.37
C SER A 200 -3.47 -24.50 -7.14
N ALA A 201 -2.64 -24.59 -8.18
CA ALA A 201 -2.16 -25.88 -8.68
C ALA A 201 -0.64 -26.11 -8.49
N LEU A 202 0.04 -25.22 -7.75
CA LEU A 202 1.20 -25.60 -6.96
C LEU A 202 0.65 -25.96 -5.59
N GLY A 203 0.78 -27.24 -5.21
CA GLY A 203 0.42 -27.70 -3.88
C GLY A 203 0.96 -26.77 -2.79
N GLU A 204 0.19 -26.69 -1.69
CA GLU A 204 0.27 -25.95 -0.41
C GLU A 204 1.42 -24.95 -0.09
N ASP A 205 2.55 -24.92 -0.80
CA ASP A 205 3.80 -24.32 -0.34
C ASP A 205 4.22 -22.99 -1.00
N ALA A 206 3.58 -22.49 -2.06
CA ALA A 206 4.24 -21.44 -2.84
C ALA A 206 3.98 -19.97 -2.41
N LYS A 207 2.78 -19.57 -1.93
CA LYS A 207 2.50 -18.15 -1.54
C LYS A 207 1.44 -17.94 -0.46
N SER A 208 0.60 -18.93 -0.14
CA SER A 208 -0.40 -18.86 0.94
C SER A 208 0.23 -18.78 2.33
N SER A 209 1.48 -19.21 2.48
CA SER A 209 2.27 -19.15 3.72
C SER A 209 2.60 -17.73 4.19
N LYS A 210 2.46 -16.70 3.34
CA LYS A 210 2.70 -15.29 3.73
C LYS A 210 1.48 -14.59 4.32
N ILE A 211 0.26 -15.11 4.12
CA ILE A 211 -0.94 -14.54 4.74
C ILE A 211 -1.13 -15.23 6.10
N THR A 212 -0.48 -14.69 7.13
CA THR A 212 -0.59 -15.19 8.51
C THR A 212 -1.87 -14.75 9.18
N ASP A 213 -2.50 -13.66 8.72
CA ASP A 213 -3.72 -13.10 9.30
C ASP A 213 -4.94 -14.01 9.04
N PRO A 214 -5.59 -14.57 10.08
CA PRO A 214 -6.72 -15.49 9.93
C PRO A 214 -7.95 -14.87 9.26
N GLN A 215 -8.19 -13.57 9.42
CA GLN A 215 -9.30 -12.88 8.78
C GLN A 215 -9.03 -12.68 7.29
N LEU A 216 -7.79 -12.32 6.93
CA LEU A 216 -7.38 -12.24 5.51
C LEU A 216 -7.43 -13.61 4.84
N LYS A 217 -7.01 -14.67 5.55
CA LYS A 217 -7.13 -16.05 5.06
C LYS A 217 -8.59 -16.44 4.83
N ARG A 218 -9.49 -16.18 5.80
CA ARG A 218 -10.93 -16.42 5.65
C ARG A 218 -11.53 -15.60 4.50
N ALA A 219 -11.20 -14.32 4.39
CA ALA A 219 -11.69 -13.46 3.31
C ALA A 219 -11.20 -13.92 1.93
N ALA A 220 -9.98 -14.47 1.84
CA ALA A 220 -9.45 -15.07 0.61
C ALA A 220 -10.15 -16.40 0.29
N THR A 221 -10.35 -17.28 1.28
CA THR A 221 -11.06 -18.56 1.13
C THR A 221 -12.52 -18.36 0.77
N ASN A 222 -13.25 -17.45 1.43
CA ASN A 222 -14.65 -17.15 1.14
C ASN A 222 -14.82 -16.63 -0.29
N ALA A 223 -13.91 -15.79 -0.75
CA ALA A 223 -13.92 -15.31 -2.13
C ALA A 223 -13.62 -16.41 -3.17
N LEU A 224 -12.73 -17.36 -2.85
CA LEU A 224 -12.47 -18.51 -3.70
C LEU A 224 -13.69 -19.44 -3.77
N ASN A 225 -14.37 -19.62 -2.63
CA ASN A 225 -15.58 -20.41 -2.52
C ASN A 225 -16.76 -19.79 -3.25
N GLU A 226 -16.91 -18.46 -3.21
CA GLU A 226 -17.93 -17.71 -3.96
C GLU A 226 -17.75 -17.89 -5.47
N ILE A 227 -16.51 -17.75 -5.97
CA ILE A 227 -16.20 -18.04 -7.38
C ILE A 227 -16.48 -19.51 -7.72
N SER A 228 -16.12 -20.43 -6.81
CA SER A 228 -16.32 -21.86 -7.01
C SER A 228 -17.78 -22.31 -6.89
N SER A 229 -18.62 -21.57 -6.15
CA SER A 229 -20.05 -21.86 -5.97
C SER A 229 -20.90 -21.36 -7.14
N GLU A 230 -20.47 -20.28 -7.81
CA GLU A 230 -21.08 -19.78 -9.03
C GLU A 230 -20.74 -20.64 -10.27
N ILE A 231 -19.79 -21.58 -10.12
CA ILE A 231 -19.38 -22.52 -11.17
C ILE A 231 -19.89 -23.92 -10.81
N PRO A 232 -20.82 -24.51 -11.58
CA PRO A 232 -21.33 -25.85 -11.28
C PRO A 232 -20.20 -26.89 -11.38
N TYR A 233 -19.74 -27.41 -10.24
CA TYR A 233 -18.95 -28.62 -10.20
C TYR A 233 -19.85 -29.82 -10.50
N GLY A 234 -19.56 -30.50 -11.61
CA GLY A 234 -20.09 -31.83 -11.87
C GLY A 234 -20.78 -31.99 -13.23
N GLN A 235 -19.98 -32.11 -14.29
CA GLN A 235 -20.06 -33.14 -15.34
C GLN A 235 -18.94 -32.85 -16.36
N PRO A 236 -18.09 -33.82 -16.74
CA PRO A 236 -16.98 -33.54 -17.66
C PRO A 236 -17.45 -33.60 -19.13
N PRO A 237 -17.23 -32.58 -19.98
CA PRO A 237 -17.39 -32.73 -21.41
C PRO A 237 -16.02 -32.88 -22.07
N TRP A 238 -15.74 -34.12 -22.51
CA TRP A 238 -14.58 -34.46 -23.33
C TRP A 238 -14.65 -33.70 -24.66
N GLY A 239 -13.60 -32.93 -24.98
CA GLY A 239 -13.42 -32.22 -26.27
C GLY A 239 -12.87 -30.80 -26.11
N GLY A 240 -13.72 -29.86 -25.70
CA GLY A 240 -13.38 -28.42 -25.62
C GLY A 240 -12.41 -28.06 -24.48
N GLU A 241 -12.41 -28.81 -23.38
CA GLU A 241 -11.50 -28.56 -22.25
C GLU A 241 -10.02 -28.83 -22.61
N LEU A 242 -9.77 -29.80 -23.50
CA LEU A 242 -8.41 -30.15 -23.93
C LEU A 242 -7.83 -29.07 -24.85
N GLU A 243 -8.65 -28.49 -25.72
CA GLU A 243 -8.29 -27.35 -26.58
C GLU A 243 -8.14 -26.06 -25.76
N ALA A 244 -9.06 -25.80 -24.81
CA ALA A 244 -8.93 -24.68 -23.90
C ALA A 244 -7.69 -24.80 -23.00
N ALA A 245 -7.38 -26.00 -22.49
CA ALA A 245 -6.16 -26.27 -21.72
C ALA A 245 -4.89 -26.24 -22.57
N ARG A 246 -4.94 -26.56 -23.88
CA ARG A 246 -3.81 -26.42 -24.82
C ARG A 246 -3.57 -24.95 -25.20
N ALA A 247 -4.61 -24.21 -25.54
CA ALA A 247 -4.56 -22.78 -25.80
C ALA A 247 -4.05 -22.02 -24.56
N HIS A 248 -4.49 -22.41 -23.36
CA HIS A 248 -4.00 -21.87 -22.10
C HIS A 248 -2.48 -22.05 -21.90
N ARG A 249 -1.96 -23.26 -22.19
CA ARG A 249 -0.51 -23.55 -22.12
C ARG A 249 0.33 -22.70 -23.08
N SER A 250 -0.24 -22.25 -24.19
CA SER A 250 0.45 -21.38 -25.15
C SER A 250 0.60 -19.93 -24.65
N THR A 251 -0.37 -19.42 -23.88
CA THR A 251 -0.36 -18.05 -23.32
C THR A 251 0.46 -17.89 -22.04
N HIS A 252 0.67 -18.98 -21.30
CA HIS A 252 1.45 -19.01 -20.06
C HIS A 252 2.64 -19.96 -20.20
N LEU A 253 3.65 -19.52 -20.95
CA LEU A 253 4.94 -20.22 -21.05
C LEU A 253 5.42 -20.60 -19.64
N ASN A 254 5.70 -21.89 -19.44
CA ASN A 254 6.24 -22.51 -18.21
C ASN A 254 5.31 -22.72 -17.00
N MET A 255 3.99 -22.50 -17.06
CA MET A 255 3.13 -22.85 -15.90
C MET A 255 2.58 -24.29 -15.99
N ARG A 256 2.90 -25.12 -14.99
CA ARG A 256 2.24 -26.42 -14.72
C ARG A 256 0.81 -26.26 -14.16
N VAL A 257 0.34 -25.02 -14.03
CA VAL A 257 -0.91 -24.65 -13.35
C VAL A 257 -1.87 -24.00 -14.33
N ILE A 258 -3.14 -24.39 -14.26
CA ILE A 258 -4.24 -23.77 -14.99
C ILE A 258 -4.60 -22.45 -14.28
N CYS A 259 -4.44 -21.32 -14.95
CA CYS A 259 -5.01 -20.05 -14.50
C CYS A 259 -6.50 -20.04 -14.86
N LEU A 260 -7.34 -20.12 -13.82
CA LEU A 260 -8.79 -20.26 -13.95
C LEU A 260 -9.43 -19.16 -14.82
N PRO A 261 -9.11 -17.87 -14.66
CA PRO A 261 -9.69 -16.82 -15.52
C PRO A 261 -9.40 -17.03 -17.00
N CYS A 262 -8.16 -17.39 -17.36
CA CYS A 262 -7.80 -17.66 -18.75
C CYS A 262 -8.47 -18.94 -19.28
N TYR A 263 -8.56 -19.99 -18.46
CA TYR A 263 -9.25 -21.22 -18.82
C TYR A 263 -10.72 -20.96 -19.17
N TYR A 264 -11.45 -20.29 -18.28
CA TYR A 264 -12.87 -20.02 -18.48
C TYR A 264 -13.13 -19.02 -19.61
N ARG A 265 -12.26 -18.02 -19.79
CA ARG A 265 -12.31 -17.13 -20.97
C ARG A 265 -12.16 -17.91 -22.27
N THR A 266 -11.21 -18.84 -22.29
CA THR A 266 -10.99 -19.69 -23.46
C THR A 266 -12.20 -20.57 -23.72
N LEU A 267 -12.71 -21.24 -22.68
CA LEU A 267 -13.89 -22.11 -22.78
C LEU A 267 -15.16 -21.36 -23.24
N ALA A 268 -15.36 -20.12 -22.76
CA ALA A 268 -16.47 -19.27 -23.17
C ALA A 268 -16.33 -18.71 -24.60
N ASN A 269 -15.12 -18.75 -25.17
CA ASN A 269 -14.81 -18.28 -26.52
C ASN A 269 -14.68 -19.41 -27.55
N THR A 270 -14.40 -20.65 -27.13
CA THR A 270 -14.44 -21.83 -27.99
C THR A 270 -15.89 -22.19 -28.33
N ASN A 271 -16.23 -22.21 -29.63
CA ASN A 271 -17.58 -22.45 -30.15
C ASN A 271 -18.01 -23.94 -30.05
N THR A 272 -17.54 -24.64 -29.02
CA THR A 272 -17.47 -26.11 -28.96
C THR A 272 -18.34 -26.71 -27.86
N ALA A 273 -18.99 -25.90 -27.02
CA ALA A 273 -19.72 -26.38 -25.84
C ALA A 273 -21.24 -26.10 -25.94
N PRO A 274 -22.12 -27.09 -25.69
CA PRO A 274 -23.58 -26.89 -25.68
C PRO A 274 -24.09 -25.96 -24.55
N TYR A 275 -23.20 -25.52 -23.66
CA TYR A 275 -23.50 -24.64 -22.53
C TYR A 275 -22.84 -23.25 -22.65
N GLN A 276 -22.29 -22.90 -23.81
CA GLN A 276 -21.49 -21.67 -24.00
C GLN A 276 -22.26 -20.40 -23.63
N ASP A 277 -23.52 -20.26 -24.05
CA ASP A 277 -24.31 -19.07 -23.74
C ASP A 277 -24.59 -18.93 -22.24
N LYS A 278 -24.82 -20.06 -21.56
CA LYS A 278 -25.03 -20.08 -20.10
C LYS A 278 -23.74 -19.76 -19.36
N LEU A 279 -22.62 -20.36 -19.78
CA LEU A 279 -21.30 -20.11 -19.21
C LEU A 279 -20.88 -18.65 -19.41
N ARG A 280 -21.06 -18.11 -20.63
CA ARG A 280 -20.76 -16.72 -20.94
C ARG A 280 -21.58 -15.77 -20.07
N LYS A 281 -22.90 -15.98 -19.95
CA LYS A 281 -23.76 -15.16 -19.09
C LYS A 281 -23.32 -15.15 -17.61
N LEU A 282 -22.77 -16.26 -17.11
CA LEU A 282 -22.27 -16.36 -15.74
C LEU A 282 -20.91 -15.67 -15.56
N ILE A 283 -20.02 -15.76 -16.54
CA ILE A 283 -18.63 -15.36 -16.39
C ILE A 283 -18.36 -13.94 -16.92
N GLU A 284 -19.15 -13.45 -17.89
CA GLU A 284 -19.01 -12.11 -18.45
C GLU A 284 -19.06 -10.99 -17.39
N PRO A 285 -19.99 -11.03 -16.41
CA PRO A 285 -19.95 -10.07 -15.29
C PRO A 285 -18.64 -10.11 -14.50
N LEU A 286 -17.98 -11.27 -14.40
CA LEU A 286 -16.70 -11.42 -13.69
C LEU A 286 -15.51 -10.83 -14.47
N TRP A 287 -15.66 -10.52 -15.76
CA TRP A 287 -14.63 -9.87 -16.59
C TRP A 287 -14.75 -8.35 -16.63
N GLU A 288 -15.93 -7.83 -16.32
CA GLU A 288 -16.14 -6.40 -16.13
C GLU A 288 -15.25 -5.90 -15.00
N SER A 289 -14.70 -4.69 -15.15
CA SER A 289 -13.73 -4.19 -14.19
C SER A 289 -14.41 -3.36 -13.12
N ASN A 290 -14.43 -3.88 -11.89
CA ASN A 290 -14.86 -3.15 -10.69
C ASN A 290 -13.66 -2.58 -9.92
N LEU A 291 -12.58 -2.25 -10.63
CA LEU A 291 -11.39 -1.60 -10.07
C LEU A 291 -11.62 -0.09 -9.99
N SER A 292 -11.28 0.50 -8.85
CA SER A 292 -11.54 1.91 -8.57
C SER A 292 -10.32 2.80 -8.79
N LEU A 293 -9.12 2.30 -8.48
CA LEU A 293 -7.86 3.05 -8.57
C LEU A 293 -7.19 2.86 -9.93
N ILE A 294 -7.24 1.64 -10.48
CA ILE A 294 -6.56 1.30 -11.73
C ILE A 294 -7.58 1.04 -12.83
N ARG A 295 -7.41 1.72 -13.97
CA ARG A 295 -8.17 1.37 -15.17
C ARG A 295 -7.77 -0.01 -15.66
N ALA A 296 -8.75 -0.89 -15.88
CA ALA A 296 -8.56 -2.27 -16.35
C ALA A 296 -7.59 -2.43 -17.53
N LYS A 297 -7.58 -1.46 -18.44
CA LYS A 297 -6.70 -1.45 -19.62
C LYS A 297 -5.21 -1.32 -19.31
N ASN A 298 -4.87 -0.84 -18.11
CA ASN A 298 -3.49 -0.68 -17.64
C ASN A 298 -2.98 -1.93 -16.90
N LEU A 299 -3.78 -3.00 -16.82
CA LEU A 299 -3.39 -4.23 -16.17
C LEU A 299 -2.48 -5.07 -17.08
N LYS A 300 -1.36 -5.53 -16.53
CA LYS A 300 -0.58 -6.57 -17.21
C LYS A 300 -1.41 -7.85 -17.17
N LYS A 301 -1.54 -8.52 -18.32
CA LYS A 301 -2.27 -9.79 -18.45
C LYS A 301 -3.70 -9.73 -17.90
N ARG A 302 -4.48 -8.71 -18.26
CA ARG A 302 -5.86 -8.50 -17.79
C ARG A 302 -6.72 -9.76 -17.89
N GLU A 303 -6.51 -10.56 -18.93
CA GLU A 303 -7.17 -11.84 -19.16
C GLU A 303 -7.00 -12.86 -18.02
N CYS A 304 -5.95 -12.69 -17.23
CA CYS A 304 -5.66 -13.57 -16.11
C CYS A 304 -6.49 -13.29 -14.88
N TYR A 305 -7.33 -12.24 -14.84
CA TYR A 305 -8.04 -11.79 -13.62
C TYR A 305 -9.56 -11.88 -13.75
N PHE A 306 -10.22 -12.18 -12.62
CA PHE A 306 -11.64 -11.90 -12.41
C PHE A 306 -11.75 -10.54 -11.71
N LEU A 307 -12.24 -9.55 -12.45
CA LEU A 307 -12.28 -8.14 -12.01
C LEU A 307 -13.68 -7.69 -11.58
N GLY A 308 -14.70 -8.51 -11.80
CA GLY A 308 -16.09 -8.15 -11.58
C GLY A 308 -16.62 -8.46 -10.18
N VAL A 309 -15.81 -9.04 -9.30
CA VAL A 309 -16.24 -9.41 -7.94
C VAL A 309 -16.31 -8.18 -7.03
N ASN A 310 -17.47 -7.55 -6.92
CA ASN A 310 -17.66 -6.39 -6.05
C ASN A 310 -17.51 -6.76 -4.56
N ILE A 311 -16.75 -5.97 -3.81
CA ILE A 311 -16.62 -6.10 -2.36
C ILE A 311 -17.46 -5.02 -1.72
N ARG A 312 -18.48 -5.44 -0.97
CA ARG A 312 -19.34 -4.51 -0.26
C ARG A 312 -18.62 -3.92 0.94
N ASP A 313 -19.06 -2.74 1.39
CA ASP A 313 -18.39 -2.04 2.49
C ASP A 313 -18.50 -2.82 3.82
N GLU A 314 -19.57 -3.60 4.00
CA GLU A 314 -19.78 -4.46 5.17
C GLU A 314 -18.81 -5.66 5.22
N GLU A 315 -18.11 -5.95 4.11
CA GLU A 315 -17.14 -7.05 4.01
C GLU A 315 -15.70 -6.60 4.29
N LEU A 316 -15.49 -5.32 4.60
CA LEU A 316 -14.19 -4.83 5.02
C LEU A 316 -13.84 -5.35 6.42
N PRO A 317 -12.57 -5.68 6.69
CA PRO A 317 -12.17 -6.24 7.98
C PRO A 317 -12.06 -5.19 9.11
N TRP A 318 -12.62 -3.99 8.93
CA TRP A 318 -12.66 -2.92 9.92
C TRP A 318 -13.98 -2.14 9.84
N ASP A 319 -14.32 -1.47 10.94
CA ASP A 319 -15.45 -0.54 11.01
C ASP A 319 -15.08 0.79 10.32
N GLN A 320 -15.87 1.18 9.31
CA GLN A 320 -15.67 2.43 8.57
C GLN A 320 -16.06 3.68 9.38
N THR A 321 -16.85 3.53 10.44
CA THR A 321 -17.30 4.65 11.28
C THR A 321 -16.27 5.04 12.35
N GLN A 322 -15.30 4.16 12.64
CA GLN A 322 -14.25 4.43 13.62
C GLN A 322 -13.22 5.41 13.05
N THR A 323 -13.13 6.60 13.64
CA THR A 323 -12.19 7.65 13.22
C THR A 323 -10.90 7.73 14.04
N ASP A 324 -10.91 7.13 15.24
CA ASP A 324 -9.80 7.15 16.20
C ASP A 324 -9.31 5.71 16.42
N TRP A 325 -8.27 5.33 15.66
CA TRP A 325 -7.74 3.98 15.59
C TRP A 325 -6.23 3.97 15.35
#